data_AF-A0A958UU67-F1
#
_entry.id   AF-A0A958UU67-F1
#
_cell.length_a   1.000
_cell.length_b   1.000
_cell.length_c   1.000
_cell.angle_alpha   90.00
_cell.angle_beta   90.00
_cell.angle_gamma   90.00
#
_symmetry.space_group_name_H-M   'P 1'
#
loop_
_entity.id
_entity.type
_entity.pdbx_description
1 polymer ?
#
loop_
_entity_poly.entity_id
_entity_poly.type
_entity_poly.pdbx_seq_one_letter_code
_entity_poly.pdbx_strand_id
1 'polypeptide(L)'
;MKKIILPIVILGGLFFGCKSPEARKPVSYSSGSFIDQSVERNIKLNEKEHQQIKSIMNEHPENNYLSSESGFWYYYNTKVENDSLTTPDFGDIVNF
;
A
#
# COMPACT_ATOMS: atom_id res chain seq x y z
N MET A 1 -40.93 14.11 -62.28
CA MET A 1 -40.85 14.02 -60.79
C MET A 1 -39.84 12.98 -60.30
N LYS A 2 -39.79 11.75 -60.84
CA LYS A 2 -38.80 10.71 -60.44
C LYS A 2 -37.31 11.10 -60.57
N LYS A 3 -36.94 11.96 -61.53
CA LYS A 3 -35.53 12.39 -61.75
C LYS A 3 -34.95 13.30 -60.65
N ILE A 4 -35.80 13.97 -59.86
CA ILE A 4 -35.37 14.88 -58.77
C ILE A 4 -35.31 14.16 -57.42
N ILE A 5 -36.04 13.05 -57.27
CA ILE A 5 -36.09 12.27 -56.02
C ILE A 5 -34.75 11.54 -55.78
N LEU A 6 -34.12 11.02 -56.83
CA LEU A 6 -32.85 10.31 -56.73
C LEU A 6 -31.70 11.16 -56.14
N PRO A 7 -31.42 12.39 -56.62
CA PRO A 7 -30.37 13.22 -56.03
C PRO A 7 -30.70 13.68 -54.60
N ILE A 8 -31.97 13.84 -54.23
CA ILE A 8 -32.38 14.20 -52.85
C ILE A 8 -32.09 13.04 -51.89
N VAL A 9 -32.34 11.80 -52.29
CA VAL A 9 -32.03 10.63 -51.46
C VAL A 9 -30.51 10.45 -51.29
N ILE A 10 -29.74 10.68 -52.36
CA ILE A 10 -28.26 10.63 -52.30
C ILE A 10 -27.72 11.73 -51.38
N LEU A 11 -28.25 12.95 -51.48
CA LEU A 11 -27.84 14.08 -50.62
C LEU A 11 -28.22 13.85 -49.16
N GLY A 12 -29.38 13.26 -48.88
CA GLY A 12 -29.81 12.89 -47.53
C GLY A 12 -28.91 11.84 -46.87
N GLY A 13 -28.41 10.88 -47.64
CA GLY A 13 -27.51 9.82 -47.13
C GLY A 13 -26.16 10.33 -46.62
N LEU A 14 -25.68 11.48 -47.11
CA LEU A 14 -24.40 12.07 -46.70
C LEU A 14 -24.42 12.60 -45.24
N PHE A 15 -25.61 12.87 -44.68
CA PHE A 15 -25.75 13.34 -43.29
C PHE A 15 -25.83 12.22 -42.26
N PHE A 16 -25.95 10.95 -42.68
CA PHE A 16 -26.02 9.78 -41.79
C PHE A 16 -24.71 8.99 -41.76
N GLY A 17 -23.58 9.69 -41.66
CA GLY A 17 -22.26 9.08 -41.52
C GLY A 17 -22.09 8.34 -40.19
N CYS A 18 -21.30 7.26 -40.20
CA CYS A 18 -20.98 6.49 -38.99
C CYS A 18 -20.07 7.30 -38.05
N LYS A 19 -20.40 7.38 -36.75
CA LYS A 19 -19.55 8.03 -35.73
C LYS A 19 -18.22 7.29 -35.66
N SER A 20 -17.10 8.02 -35.68
CA SER A 20 -15.77 7.43 -35.48
C SER A 20 -15.66 6.77 -34.11
N PRO A 21 -14.91 5.67 -33.98
CA PRO A 21 -14.79 4.95 -32.72
C PRO A 21 -14.22 5.88 -31.65
N GLU A 22 -14.98 6.04 -30.57
CA GLU A 22 -14.58 6.87 -29.44
C GLU A 22 -13.39 6.22 -28.73
N ALA A 23 -12.39 7.02 -28.36
CA ALA A 23 -11.22 6.52 -27.67
C ALA A 23 -11.65 5.86 -26.35
N ARG A 24 -11.23 4.60 -26.12
CA ARG A 24 -11.54 3.91 -24.86
C ARG A 24 -10.88 4.65 -23.71
N LYS A 25 -11.65 4.84 -22.62
CA LYS A 25 -11.12 5.34 -21.36
C LYS A 25 -10.09 4.35 -20.79
N PRO A 26 -9.07 4.83 -20.06
CA PRO A 26 -8.12 3.95 -19.41
C PRO A 26 -8.83 3.07 -18.36
N VAL A 27 -8.37 1.83 -18.25
CA VAL A 27 -8.90 0.85 -17.28
C VAL A 27 -8.60 1.27 -15.83
N SER A 28 -7.53 2.03 -15.63
CA SER A 28 -7.13 2.57 -14.33
C SER A 28 -6.68 4.03 -14.48
N TYR A 29 -7.12 4.88 -13.56
CA TYR A 29 -6.66 6.25 -13.39
C TYR A 29 -6.45 6.51 -11.90
N SER A 30 -5.32 7.10 -11.51
CA SER A 30 -5.08 7.47 -10.11
C SER A 30 -5.74 8.82 -9.83
N SER A 31 -6.66 8.87 -8.87
CA SER A 31 -7.31 10.11 -8.42
C SER A 31 -6.50 10.86 -7.35
N GLY A 32 -5.30 10.38 -6.98
CA GLY A 32 -4.48 10.88 -5.88
C GLY A 32 -5.01 10.51 -4.49
N SER A 33 -6.33 10.60 -4.29
CA SER A 33 -7.00 10.41 -2.98
C SER A 33 -6.75 9.07 -2.28
N PHE A 34 -6.49 8.00 -3.04
CA PHE A 34 -6.23 6.69 -2.46
C PHE A 34 -4.94 6.66 -1.62
N ILE A 35 -3.91 7.37 -2.05
CA ILE A 35 -2.61 7.39 -1.36
C ILE A 35 -2.75 8.15 -0.05
N ASP A 36 -3.39 9.33 -0.05
CA ASP A 36 -3.59 10.14 1.15
C ASP A 36 -4.39 9.37 2.22
N GLN A 37 -5.49 8.73 1.80
CA GLN A 37 -6.30 7.91 2.69
C GLN A 37 -5.52 6.67 3.18
N SER A 38 -4.65 6.10 2.35
CA SER A 38 -3.80 4.98 2.77
C SER A 38 -2.79 5.41 3.82
N VAL A 39 -2.13 6.55 3.63
CA VAL A 39 -1.19 7.12 4.60
C VAL A 39 -1.89 7.39 5.92
N GLU A 40 -3.05 8.05 5.91
CA GLU A 40 -3.82 8.34 7.13
C GLU A 40 -4.19 7.06 7.90
N ARG A 41 -4.62 6.00 7.19
CA ARG A 41 -4.94 4.71 7.83
C ARG A 41 -3.71 4.04 8.44
N ASN A 42 -2.57 4.07 7.75
CA ASN A 42 -1.34 3.45 8.25
C ASN A 42 -0.80 4.16 9.49
N ILE A 43 -0.86 5.50 9.53
CA ILE A 43 -0.47 6.28 10.72
C ILE A 43 -1.35 5.88 11.92
N LYS A 44 -2.68 5.87 11.75
CA LYS A 44 -3.63 5.48 12.81
C LYS A 44 -3.40 4.04 13.28
N LEU A 45 -3.13 3.12 12.36
CA LEU A 45 -2.85 1.73 12.71
C LEU A 45 -1.54 1.61 13.51
N ASN A 46 -0.49 2.29 13.06
CA ASN A 46 0.80 2.29 13.73
C ASN A 46 0.71 2.86 15.16
N GLU A 47 -0.01 3.95 15.36
CA GLU A 47 -0.25 4.51 16.70
C GLU A 47 -1.00 3.53 17.61
N LYS A 48 -2.02 2.87 17.08
CA LYS A 48 -2.81 1.87 17.82
C LYS A 48 -1.95 0.68 18.26
N GLU A 49 -1.14 0.14 17.35
CA GLU A 49 -0.26 -1.00 17.64
C GLU A 49 0.80 -0.62 18.69
N HIS A 50 1.39 0.57 18.57
CA HIS A 50 2.32 1.09 19.58
C HIS A 50 1.68 1.22 20.97
N GLN A 51 0.43 1.66 21.06
CA GLN A 51 -0.28 1.73 22.34
C GLN A 51 -0.51 0.34 22.95
N GLN A 52 -0.85 -0.66 22.12
CA GLN A 52 -1.03 -2.03 22.59
C GLN A 52 0.27 -2.62 23.14
N ILE A 53 1.38 -2.43 22.44
CA ILE A 53 2.71 -2.88 22.90
C ILE A 53 3.06 -2.21 24.24
N LYS A 54 2.84 -0.89 24.36
CA LYS A 54 3.08 -0.16 25.62
C LYS A 54 2.19 -0.64 26.77
N SER A 55 0.94 -1.03 26.50
CA SER A 55 0.07 -1.63 27.52
C SER A 55 0.69 -2.91 28.08
N ILE A 56 1.12 -3.81 27.19
CA ILE A 56 1.77 -5.08 27.57
C ILE A 56 3.04 -4.81 28.39
N MET A 57 3.85 -3.82 27.97
CA MET A 57 5.06 -3.43 28.72
C MET A 57 4.73 -2.89 30.11
N ASN A 58 3.67 -2.07 30.23
CA ASN A 58 3.24 -1.51 31.51
C ASN A 58 2.61 -2.55 32.45
N GLU A 59 2.02 -3.62 31.90
CA GLU A 59 1.51 -4.77 32.66
C GLU A 59 2.66 -5.60 33.27
N HIS A 60 3.88 -5.47 32.73
CA HIS A 60 5.08 -6.19 33.15
C HIS A 60 6.25 -5.24 33.51
N PRO A 61 6.09 -4.39 34.53
CA PRO A 61 7.08 -3.37 34.88
C PRO A 61 8.41 -3.92 35.40
N GLU A 62 8.45 -5.21 35.76
CA GLU A 62 9.67 -5.92 36.16
C GLU A 62 10.65 -6.15 35.00
N ASN A 63 10.15 -6.15 33.76
CA ASN A 63 10.97 -6.38 32.59
C ASN A 63 11.64 -5.08 32.14
N ASN A 64 12.96 -5.13 31.93
CA ASN A 64 13.71 -4.00 31.38
C ASN A 64 13.66 -4.02 29.85
N TYR A 65 12.65 -3.35 29.28
CA TYR A 65 12.49 -3.22 27.83
C TYR A 65 13.47 -2.22 27.22
N LEU A 66 14.15 -2.64 26.16
CA LEU A 66 15.12 -1.88 25.37
C LEU A 66 14.56 -1.61 23.97
N SER A 67 14.82 -0.42 23.43
CA SER A 67 14.49 -0.08 22.04
C SER A 67 15.67 -0.38 21.11
N SER A 68 15.42 -1.15 20.06
CA SER A 68 16.36 -1.36 18.95
C SER A 68 16.35 -0.16 17.99
N GLU A 69 17.50 0.11 17.37
CA GLU A 69 17.63 1.09 16.29
C GLU A 69 16.79 0.71 15.05
N SER A 70 16.46 -0.58 14.88
CA SER A 70 15.62 -1.07 13.80
C SER A 70 14.12 -1.05 14.10
N GLY A 71 13.70 -0.48 15.24
CA GLY A 71 12.29 -0.18 15.51
C GLY A 71 11.48 -1.27 16.23
N PHE A 72 12.14 -2.19 16.93
CA PHE A 72 11.46 -3.16 17.81
C PHE A 72 11.87 -2.97 19.27
N TRP A 73 11.01 -3.39 20.20
CA TRP A 73 11.33 -3.49 21.62
C TRP A 73 11.63 -4.94 21.99
N TYR A 74 12.58 -5.13 22.89
CA TYR A 74 12.92 -6.45 23.41
C TYR A 74 13.41 -6.33 24.86
N TYR A 75 13.38 -7.43 25.60
CA TYR A 75 14.04 -7.53 26.89
C TYR A 75 14.73 -8.89 26.97
N TYR A 76 15.67 -9.03 27.89
CA TYR A 76 16.35 -10.31 28.11
C TYR A 76 15.64 -11.08 29.21
N ASN A 77 15.10 -12.26 28.89
CA ASN A 77 14.64 -13.21 29.90
C ASN A 77 15.83 -13.76 30.70
N THR A 78 16.89 -14.11 29.97
CA THR A 78 18.20 -14.50 30.51
C THR A 78 19.27 -13.81 29.68
N LYS A 79 20.13 -13.02 30.34
CA LYS A 79 21.27 -12.37 29.68
C LYS A 79 22.58 -13.04 30.13
N VAL A 80 23.38 -13.48 29.17
CA VAL A 80 24.72 -14.03 29.42
C VAL A 80 25.75 -12.96 29.08
N GLU A 81 26.45 -12.44 30.08
CA GLU A 81 27.44 -11.36 29.91
C GLU A 81 28.85 -11.88 29.61
N ASN A 82 29.18 -13.08 30.10
CA ASN A 82 30.46 -13.75 29.87
C ASN A 82 30.20 -15.06 29.14
N ASP A 83 29.82 -14.94 27.87
CA ASP A 83 29.77 -16.09 26.98
C ASP A 83 31.17 -16.33 26.39
N SER A 84 31.58 -17.59 26.34
CA SER A 84 32.78 -18.03 25.62
C SER A 84 32.59 -18.02 24.10
N LEU A 85 31.35 -17.88 23.63
CA LEU A 85 30.99 -17.87 22.22
C LEU A 85 31.15 -16.46 21.62
N THR A 86 31.67 -16.42 20.40
CA THR A 86 31.77 -15.19 19.62
C THR A 86 30.40 -14.75 19.13
N THR A 87 30.09 -13.46 19.23
CA THR A 87 28.90 -12.87 18.61
C THR A 87 28.91 -13.14 17.11
N PRO A 88 27.81 -13.62 16.52
CA PRO A 88 27.74 -13.89 15.09
C PRO A 88 27.83 -12.60 14.28
N ASP A 89 28.47 -12.68 13.12
CA ASP A 89 28.56 -11.59 12.15
C ASP A 89 27.39 -11.62 11.17
N PHE A 90 27.22 -10.54 10.41
CA PHE A 90 26.18 -10.46 9.39
C PHE A 90 26.36 -11.55 8.33
N GLY A 91 25.35 -12.42 8.21
CA GLY A 91 25.34 -13.54 7.27
C GLY A 91 25.58 -14.91 7.90
N ASP A 92 25.95 -14.94 9.18
CA ASP A 92 26.11 -16.20 9.91
C ASP A 92 24.76 -16.88 10.19
N ILE A 93 24.76 -18.22 10.20
CA ILE A 93 23.59 -19.02 10.51
C ILE A 93 23.53 -19.25 12.03
N VAL A 94 22.50 -18.72 12.66
CA VAL A 94 22.20 -18.93 14.08
C VAL A 94 21.07 -19.95 14.21
N ASN A 95 21.29 -20.99 15.02
CA ASN A 95 20.25 -21.97 15.38
C ASN A 95 19.70 -21.60 16.77
N PHE A 96 18.37 -21.62 16.93
CA PHE A 96 17.65 -21.22 18.14
C PHE A 96 16.97 -22.39 18.83
#